data_AF-A0A4R7J1L5-F1
#
_entry.id   AF-A0A4R7J1L5-F1
#
_cell.length_a   1.000
_cell.length_b   1.000
_cell.length_c   1.000
_cell.angle_alpha   90.00
_cell.angle_beta   90.00
_cell.angle_gamma   90.00
#
_symmetry.space_group_name_H-M   'P 1'
#
loop_
_entity.id
_entity.type
_entity.pdbx_description
1 polymer ?
#
loop_
_entity_poly.entity_id
_entity_poly.type
_entity_poly.pdbx_seq_one_letter_code
_entity_poly.pdbx_strand_id
1 'polypeptide(L)'
;MTITAYTLAVVLNLFCLFLGYRFLFQPGPAAAGYGVPADPGGDAGAYLTVKGVRDGTLGVVGLALLAFAGARPEAWFMLCVALIPLADTLVVLRHGGEKAVAFGIHLATAVVVLISAGLLFAV
;
A
#
# COMPACT_ATOMS: atom_id res chain seq x y z
N MET A 1 -23.69 -2.98 4.62
CA MET A 1 -22.58 -2.09 4.22
C MET A 1 -21.46 -2.06 5.25
N THR A 2 -21.77 -2.03 6.54
CA THR A 2 -20.77 -2.04 7.64
C THR A 2 -19.79 -3.21 7.56
N ILE A 3 -20.26 -4.47 7.46
CA ILE A 3 -19.36 -5.64 7.37
C ILE A 3 -18.38 -5.48 6.19
N THR A 4 -18.87 -5.08 5.02
CA THR A 4 -18.03 -4.87 3.83
C THR A 4 -16.97 -3.79 4.05
N ALA A 5 -17.32 -2.67 4.69
CA ALA A 5 -16.39 -1.57 4.97
C ALA A 5 -15.25 -2.01 5.89
N TYR A 6 -15.57 -2.66 7.02
CA TYR A 6 -14.56 -3.15 7.96
C TYR A 6 -13.72 -4.27 7.35
N THR A 7 -14.33 -5.23 6.65
CA THR A 7 -13.60 -6.33 6.01
C THR A 7 -12.60 -5.80 4.98
N LEU A 8 -13.01 -4.86 4.12
CA LEU A 8 -12.10 -4.30 3.12
C LEU A 8 -10.95 -3.53 3.78
N ALA A 9 -11.23 -2.72 4.81
CA ALA A 9 -10.20 -1.99 5.55
C ALA A 9 -9.18 -2.93 6.20
N VAL A 10 -9.64 -4.00 6.87
CA VAL A 10 -8.75 -5.02 7.46
C VAL A 10 -7.88 -5.67 6.37
N VAL A 11 -8.47 -6.09 5.26
CA VAL A 11 -7.73 -6.73 4.16
C VAL A 11 -6.66 -5.79 3.59
N LEU A 12 -6.98 -4.51 3.39
CA LEU A 12 -6.01 -3.53 2.89
C LEU A 12 -4.87 -3.27 3.88
N ASN A 13 -5.15 -3.17 5.18
CA ASN A 13 -4.11 -3.01 6.19
C ASN A 13 -3.20 -4.25 6.29
N LEU A 14 -3.78 -5.46 6.22
CA LEU A 14 -3.02 -6.70 6.13
C LEU A 14 -2.20 -6.77 4.84
N PHE A 15 -2.71 -6.23 3.73
CA PHE A 15 -1.96 -6.13 2.49
C PHE A 15 -0.74 -5.21 2.63
N CYS A 16 -0.85 -4.07 3.31
CA CYS A 16 0.30 -3.22 3.65
C CYS A 16 1.34 -3.96 4.50
N LEU A 17 0.91 -4.75 5.50
CA LEU A 17 1.83 -5.61 6.27
C LEU A 17 2.54 -6.64 5.38
N PHE A 18 1.80 -7.27 4.47
CA PHE A 18 2.35 -8.23 3.53
C PHE A 18 3.38 -7.59 2.59
N LEU A 19 3.11 -6.37 2.07
CA LEU A 19 4.09 -5.62 1.28
C LEU A 19 5.34 -5.31 2.09
N GLY A 20 5.16 -4.82 3.33
CA GLY A 20 6.27 -4.56 4.24
C GLY A 20 7.15 -5.79 4.49
N TYR A 21 6.52 -6.93 4.80
CA TYR A 21 7.18 -8.23 4.93
C TYR A 21 7.98 -8.59 3.66
N ARG A 22 7.38 -8.47 2.48
CA ARG A 22 8.08 -8.80 1.22
C ARG A 22 9.31 -7.93 0.99
N PHE A 23 9.26 -6.64 1.27
CA PHE A 23 10.42 -5.77 1.11
C PHE A 23 11.53 -6.03 2.14
N LEU A 24 11.18 -6.56 3.33
CA LEU A 24 12.17 -6.93 4.35
C LEU A 24 12.84 -8.28 4.08
N PHE A 25 12.09 -9.28 3.61
CA PHE A 25 12.58 -10.66 3.51
C PHE A 25 12.76 -11.17 2.07
N GLN A 26 12.17 -10.49 1.09
CA GLN A 26 12.25 -10.83 -0.33
C GLN A 26 12.41 -9.55 -1.21
N PRO A 27 13.39 -8.67 -0.93
CA PRO A 27 13.48 -7.32 -1.49
C PRO A 27 13.60 -7.29 -3.02
N GLY A 28 14.38 -8.17 -3.63
CA GLY A 28 14.56 -8.23 -5.09
C GLY A 28 13.24 -8.54 -5.82
N PRO A 29 12.58 -9.68 -5.54
CA PRO A 29 11.26 -9.99 -6.09
C PRO A 29 10.18 -8.94 -5.76
N ALA A 30 10.25 -8.30 -4.58
CA ALA A 30 9.32 -7.24 -4.20
C ALA A 30 9.51 -5.99 -5.07
N ALA A 31 10.75 -5.54 -5.29
CA ALA A 31 11.07 -4.42 -6.16
C ALA A 31 10.69 -4.70 -7.63
N ALA A 32 10.94 -5.92 -8.11
CA ALA A 32 10.49 -6.33 -9.44
C ALA A 32 8.96 -6.28 -9.57
N GLY A 33 8.23 -6.79 -8.57
CA GLY A 33 6.75 -6.72 -8.54
C GLY A 33 6.20 -5.30 -8.37
N TYR A 34 6.97 -4.39 -7.76
CA TYR A 34 6.64 -2.96 -7.72
C TYR A 34 6.72 -2.31 -9.10
N GLY A 35 7.47 -2.89 -10.05
CA GLY A 35 7.63 -2.36 -11.41
C GLY A 35 8.86 -1.48 -11.61
N VAL A 36 9.70 -1.35 -10.58
CA VAL A 36 11.03 -0.72 -10.67
C VAL A 36 12.02 -1.65 -9.99
N PRO A 37 12.58 -2.64 -10.71
CA PRO A 37 13.53 -3.58 -10.16
C PRO A 37 14.76 -2.86 -9.59
N ALA A 38 15.21 -3.28 -8.42
CA ALA A 38 16.48 -2.81 -7.89
C ALA A 38 17.65 -3.46 -8.65
N ASP A 39 18.71 -2.70 -8.90
CA ASP A 39 19.94 -3.23 -9.48
C ASP A 39 20.57 -4.26 -8.53
N PRO A 40 20.74 -5.54 -8.94
CA PRO A 40 21.39 -6.55 -8.11
C PRO A 40 22.83 -6.24 -7.73
N GLY A 41 23.53 -5.40 -8.50
CA GLY A 41 24.89 -4.93 -8.20
C GLY A 41 24.95 -3.62 -7.41
N GLY A 42 23.81 -2.99 -7.16
CA GLY A 42 23.71 -1.69 -6.48
C GLY A 42 23.54 -1.77 -4.96
N ASP A 43 23.49 -0.61 -4.29
CA ASP A 43 23.39 -0.49 -2.82
C ASP A 43 21.96 -0.23 -2.30
N ALA A 44 20.94 -0.56 -3.10
CA ALA A 44 19.54 -0.21 -2.81
C ALA A 44 18.96 -0.88 -1.55
N GLY A 45 19.66 -1.86 -0.94
CA GLY A 45 19.15 -2.66 0.19
C GLY A 45 18.67 -1.84 1.39
N ALA A 46 19.37 -0.75 1.72
CA ALA A 46 18.94 0.15 2.80
C ALA A 46 17.59 0.83 2.48
N TYR A 47 17.42 1.32 1.25
CA TYR A 47 16.18 1.97 0.82
C TYR A 47 15.02 0.99 0.69
N LEU A 48 15.28 -0.24 0.23
CA LEU A 48 14.26 -1.30 0.19
C LEU A 48 13.81 -1.70 1.61
N THR A 49 14.73 -1.74 2.57
CA THR A 49 14.41 -1.95 3.99
C THR A 49 13.54 -0.82 4.54
N VAL A 50 13.89 0.45 4.27
CA VAL A 50 13.09 1.61 4.67
C VAL A 50 11.68 1.54 4.08
N LYS A 51 11.54 1.16 2.81
CA LYS A 51 10.22 0.94 2.18
C LYS A 51 9.44 -0.15 2.92
N GLY A 52 10.08 -1.29 3.19
CA GLY A 52 9.44 -2.40 3.90
C GLY A 52 8.93 -2.00 5.29
N VAL A 53 9.76 -1.30 6.08
CA VAL A 53 9.34 -0.80 7.40
C VAL A 53 8.17 0.18 7.27
N ARG A 54 8.20 1.11 6.32
CA ARG A 54 7.13 2.11 6.12
C ARG A 54 5.81 1.45 5.75
N ASP A 55 5.82 0.58 4.73
CA ASP A 55 4.60 -0.10 4.26
C ASP A 55 4.01 -0.98 5.36
N GLY A 56 4.85 -1.72 6.08
CA GLY A 56 4.41 -2.53 7.23
C GLY A 56 3.84 -1.68 8.37
N THR A 57 4.50 -0.57 8.70
CA THR A 57 4.03 0.34 9.75
C THR A 57 2.66 0.91 9.44
N LEU A 58 2.39 1.30 8.18
CA LEU A 58 1.06 1.77 7.76
C LEU A 58 0.00 0.70 8.01
N GLY A 59 0.29 -0.57 7.69
CA GLY A 59 -0.62 -1.67 7.99
C GLY A 59 -0.90 -1.83 9.49
N VAL A 60 0.11 -1.71 10.36
CA VAL A 60 -0.10 -1.74 11.83
C VAL A 60 -0.95 -0.55 12.29
N VAL A 61 -0.65 0.65 11.79
CA VAL A 61 -1.37 1.88 12.18
C VAL A 61 -2.84 1.79 11.80
N GLY A 62 -3.18 1.36 10.57
CA GLY A 62 -4.58 1.22 10.16
C GLY A 62 -5.33 0.16 10.96
N LEU A 63 -4.72 -1.00 11.26
CA LEU A 63 -5.33 -1.98 12.16
C LEU A 63 -5.59 -1.41 13.55
N ALA A 64 -4.65 -0.63 14.10
CA ALA A 64 -4.80 0.00 15.40
C ALA A 64 -5.90 1.07 15.39
N LEU A 65 -5.97 1.91 14.35
CA LEU A 65 -7.04 2.91 14.20
C LEU A 65 -8.40 2.24 14.12
N LEU A 66 -8.52 1.18 13.31
CA LEU A 66 -9.79 0.47 13.18
C LEU A 66 -10.21 -0.22 14.49
N ALA A 67 -9.27 -0.81 15.23
CA ALA A 67 -9.53 -1.52 16.48
C ALA A 67 -9.84 -0.60 17.67
N PHE A 68 -9.19 0.58 17.74
CA PHE A 68 -9.20 1.43 18.94
C PHE A 68 -9.82 2.81 18.74
N ALA A 69 -9.90 3.32 17.51
CA ALA A 69 -10.41 4.66 17.20
C ALA A 69 -11.70 4.65 16.35
N GLY A 70 -11.97 3.56 15.62
CA GLY A 70 -13.20 3.32 14.86
C GLY A 70 -13.13 3.74 13.38
N ALA A 71 -14.27 3.66 12.69
CA ALA A 71 -14.34 3.80 11.23
C ALA A 71 -13.92 5.18 10.70
N ARG A 72 -14.27 6.28 11.39
CA ARG A 72 -14.01 7.63 10.87
C ARG A 72 -12.52 8.02 10.85
N PRO A 73 -11.73 7.76 11.91
CA PRO A 73 -10.27 7.91 11.84
C PRO A 73 -9.65 7.02 10.76
N GLU A 74 -10.11 5.76 10.64
CA GLU A 74 -9.62 4.86 9.60
C GLU A 74 -9.95 5.34 8.18
N ALA A 75 -11.13 5.94 7.98
CA ALA A 75 -11.51 6.49 6.69
C ALA A 75 -10.55 7.61 6.24
N TRP A 76 -10.20 8.51 7.16
CA TRP A 76 -9.19 9.55 6.90
C TRP A 76 -7.80 8.96 6.66
N PHE A 77 -7.42 7.94 7.43
CA PHE A 77 -6.18 7.23 7.21
C PHE A 77 -6.11 6.63 5.81
N MET A 78 -7.14 5.90 5.38
CA MET A 78 -7.23 5.31 4.04
C MET A 78 -7.17 6.37 2.94
N LEU A 79 -7.87 7.51 3.10
CA LEU A 79 -7.79 8.62 2.16
C LEU A 79 -6.36 9.15 2.00
N CYS A 80 -5.63 9.30 3.11
CA CYS A 80 -4.22 9.72 3.08
C CYS A 80 -3.31 8.63 2.50
N VAL A 81 -3.54 7.36 2.84
CA VAL A 81 -2.75 6.23 2.33
C VAL A 81 -2.88 6.09 0.82
N ALA A 82 -4.04 6.40 0.23
CA ALA A 82 -4.24 6.36 -1.22
C ALA A 82 -3.26 7.24 -2.02
N LEU A 83 -2.66 8.26 -1.38
CA LEU A 83 -1.61 9.07 -2.01
C LEU A 83 -0.38 8.25 -2.40
N ILE A 84 -0.08 7.17 -1.67
CA ILE A 84 1.08 6.30 -1.91
C ILE A 84 0.94 5.54 -3.23
N PRO A 85 -0.09 4.70 -3.47
CA PRO A 85 -0.24 4.01 -4.75
C PRO A 85 -0.50 4.98 -5.92
N LEU A 86 -1.06 6.17 -5.69
CA LEU A 86 -1.10 7.22 -6.72
C LEU A 86 0.31 7.70 -7.10
N ALA A 87 1.16 7.98 -6.12
CA ALA A 87 2.55 8.33 -6.36
C ALA A 87 3.33 7.16 -7.00
N ASP A 88 3.10 5.92 -6.56
CA ASP A 88 3.74 4.73 -7.11
C ASP A 88 3.40 4.53 -8.59
N THR A 89 2.15 4.80 -8.98
CA THR A 89 1.74 4.83 -10.39
C THR A 89 2.65 5.75 -11.20
N LEU A 90 2.89 6.98 -10.70
CA LEU A 90 3.76 7.95 -11.37
C LEU A 90 5.23 7.54 -11.34
N VAL A 91 5.70 6.95 -10.24
CA VAL A 91 7.07 6.46 -10.11
C VAL A 91 7.35 5.38 -11.14
N VAL A 92 6.49 4.37 -11.25
CA VAL A 92 6.66 3.29 -12.25
C VAL A 92 6.71 3.85 -13.66
N LEU A 93 5.77 4.73 -14.03
CA LEU A 93 5.73 5.34 -15.36
C LEU A 93 6.98 6.18 -15.66
N ARG A 94 7.49 6.92 -14.68
CA ARG A 94 8.67 7.79 -14.85
C ARG A 94 9.98 7.02 -14.95
N HIS A 95 10.04 5.81 -14.41
CA HIS A 95 11.25 4.98 -14.39
C HIS A 95 11.19 3.83 -15.42
N GLY A 96 10.32 3.93 -16.43
CA GLY A 96 10.26 2.98 -17.54
C GLY A 96 9.61 1.64 -17.22
N GLY A 97 8.92 1.53 -16.08
CA GLY A 97 8.18 0.33 -15.72
C GLY A 97 6.94 0.12 -16.60
N GLU A 98 6.43 -1.11 -16.61
CA GLU A 98 5.31 -1.49 -17.47
C GLU A 98 4.03 -0.72 -17.12
N LYS A 99 3.35 -0.19 -18.15
CA LYS A 99 2.04 0.47 -17.98
C LYS A 99 0.99 -0.45 -17.34
N ALA A 100 1.06 -1.75 -17.63
CA ALA A 100 0.20 -2.76 -17.02
C ALA A 100 0.38 -2.82 -15.50
N VAL A 101 1.62 -2.74 -15.01
CA VAL A 101 1.92 -2.66 -13.57
C VAL A 101 1.48 -1.32 -12.99
N ALA A 102 1.82 -0.19 -13.64
CA ALA A 102 1.44 1.12 -13.16
C ALA A 102 -0.08 1.29 -12.99
N PHE A 103 -0.86 0.95 -14.02
CA PHE A 103 -2.31 1.13 -13.97
C PHE A 103 -3.05 -0.04 -13.32
N GLY A 104 -2.64 -1.27 -13.62
CA GLY A 104 -3.32 -2.48 -13.17
C GLY A 104 -3.02 -2.86 -11.72
N ILE A 105 -1.87 -2.46 -11.18
CA ILE A 105 -1.52 -2.71 -9.78
C ILE A 105 -1.65 -1.41 -8.98
N HIS A 106 -0.89 -0.38 -9.29
CA HIS A 106 -0.81 0.80 -8.43
C HIS A 106 -2.08 1.66 -8.49
N LEU A 107 -2.50 2.11 -9.67
CA LEU A 107 -3.70 2.94 -9.78
C LEU A 107 -4.96 2.17 -9.33
N ALA A 108 -5.07 0.89 -9.69
CA ALA A 108 -6.15 0.03 -9.22
C ALA A 108 -6.18 -0.08 -7.69
N THR A 109 -5.03 -0.27 -7.04
CA THR A 109 -4.92 -0.28 -5.58
C THR A 109 -5.35 1.06 -4.99
N ALA A 110 -4.92 2.18 -5.56
CA ALA A 110 -5.36 3.50 -5.11
C ALA A 110 -6.88 3.65 -5.15
N VAL A 111 -7.52 3.22 -6.24
CA VAL A 111 -8.98 3.25 -6.38
C VAL A 111 -9.65 2.37 -5.32
N VAL A 112 -9.15 1.15 -5.08
CA VAL A 112 -9.70 0.26 -4.04
C VAL A 112 -9.57 0.86 -2.64
N VAL A 113 -8.44 1.50 -2.33
CA VAL A 113 -8.24 2.19 -1.04
C VAL A 113 -9.20 3.38 -0.89
N LEU A 114 -9.43 4.17 -1.95
CA LEU A 114 -10.41 5.26 -1.95
C LEU A 114 -11.85 4.75 -1.77
N ILE A 115 -12.19 3.62 -2.39
CA ILE A 115 -13.48 2.94 -2.16
C ILE A 115 -13.60 2.54 -0.69
N SER A 116 -12.55 1.97 -0.09
CA SER A 116 -12.53 1.63 1.34
C SER A 116 -12.77 2.86 2.22
N ALA A 117 -12.08 3.98 1.94
CA ALA A 117 -12.30 5.24 2.65
C ALA A 117 -13.75 5.71 2.55
N GLY A 118 -14.32 5.72 1.34
CA GLY A 118 -15.72 6.10 1.10
C GLY A 118 -16.72 5.19 1.83
N LEU A 119 -16.47 3.88 1.84
CA LEU A 119 -17.29 2.92 2.58
C LEU A 119 -17.22 3.15 4.09
N LEU A 120 -16.04 3.44 4.64
CA LEU A 120 -15.85 3.72 6.07
C LEU A 120 -16.48 5.06 6.49
N PHE A 121 -16.47 6.08 5.62
CA PHE A 121 -17.21 7.33 5.88
C PHE A 121 -18.74 7.15 5.87
N ALA A 122 -19.24 6.10 5.21
CA ALA A 122 -20.66 5.77 5.14
C ALA A 122 -21.13 4.79 6.23
N VAL A 123 -20.23 4.39 7.15
CA VAL A 123 -20.57 3.64 8.38
C VAL A 123 -21.13 4.60 9.42
#